data_AF-A0A831TB44-F1
#
_entry.id   AF-A0A831TB44-F1
#
_cell.length_a   1.000
_cell.length_b   1.000
_cell.length_c   1.000
_cell.angle_alpha   90.00
_cell.angle_beta   90.00
_cell.angle_gamma   90.00
#
_symmetry.space_group_name_H-M   'P 1'
#
loop_
_entity.id
_entity.type
_entity.pdbx_description
1 polymer ?
#
loop_
_entity_poly.entity_id
_entity_poly.type
_entity_poly.pdbx_seq_one_letter_code
_entity_poly.pdbx_strand_id
1 'polypeptide(L)'
;MVATGMNEHKTDRLVVPPDAVAQVAACLQRLMADSNASLSMVIDRSGRVIASESRDPRSGIADLGVLIAAAYSSLQEIARLLREENFQTILHEGLRERIVTETIDARWLLVVLFDEQVQVGLVRVLTRRTASTLAAILDLQQQPPKFSRQRQKQFRRAAQDTIDLIFGKDPEGPDRERT
;
A
#
# COMPACT_ATOMS: atom_id res chain seq x y z
N MET A 1 -33.40 13.04 -20.73
CA MET A 1 -32.53 13.83 -19.84
C MET A 1 -32.47 13.09 -18.50
N VAL A 2 -31.42 12.30 -18.28
CA VAL A 2 -31.21 11.58 -17.01
C VAL A 2 -29.77 11.87 -16.60
N ALA A 3 -29.62 12.67 -15.55
CA ALA A 3 -28.33 12.98 -14.96
C ALA A 3 -27.83 11.74 -14.20
N THR A 4 -26.91 11.00 -14.80
CA THR A 4 -26.11 10.00 -14.08
C THR A 4 -25.20 10.76 -13.13
N GLY A 5 -25.56 10.78 -11.85
CA GLY A 5 -24.69 11.25 -10.78
C GLY A 5 -23.39 10.45 -10.81
N MET A 6 -22.32 11.08 -11.29
CA MET A 6 -20.97 10.59 -11.09
C MET A 6 -20.71 10.67 -9.58
N ASN A 7 -20.73 9.51 -8.93
CA ASN A 7 -20.34 9.38 -7.54
C ASN A 7 -18.87 9.81 -7.45
N GLU A 8 -18.61 10.95 -6.84
CA GLU A 8 -17.27 11.38 -6.48
C GLU A 8 -16.68 10.31 -5.55
N HIS A 9 -15.77 9.49 -6.07
CA HIS A 9 -14.92 8.65 -5.23
C HIS A 9 -14.04 9.60 -4.42
N LYS A 10 -14.57 10.03 -3.27
CA LYS A 10 -13.79 10.66 -2.21
C LYS A 10 -12.67 9.68 -1.88
N THR A 11 -11.47 9.96 -2.36
CA THR A 11 -10.26 9.21 -2.02
C THR A 11 -10.08 9.35 -0.52
N ASP A 12 -10.64 8.41 0.23
CA ASP A 12 -10.39 8.26 1.65
C ASP A 12 -8.96 7.72 1.77
N ARG A 13 -8.00 8.64 1.62
CA ARG A 13 -6.58 8.33 1.68
C ARG A 13 -6.26 7.96 3.11
N LEU A 14 -6.39 6.68 3.41
CA LEU A 14 -6.10 6.15 4.73
C LEU A 14 -4.62 6.36 5.04
N VAL A 15 -4.35 7.12 6.10
CA VAL A 15 -3.01 7.35 6.62
C VAL A 15 -2.78 6.34 7.74
N VAL A 16 -1.83 5.43 7.53
CA VAL A 16 -1.39 4.49 8.55
C VAL A 16 -0.45 5.23 9.51
N PRO A 17 -0.75 5.32 10.82
CA PRO A 17 0.11 6.01 11.77
C PRO A 17 1.50 5.35 11.92
N PRO A 18 2.53 6.09 12.34
CA PRO A 18 3.89 5.54 12.50
C PRO A 18 3.97 4.30 13.39
N ASP A 19 3.21 4.25 14.50
CA ASP A 19 3.19 3.10 15.41
C ASP A 19 2.64 1.84 14.73
N ALA A 20 1.62 1.99 13.88
CA ALA A 20 1.07 0.88 13.12
C ALA A 20 2.05 0.43 12.02
N VAL A 21 2.74 1.36 11.36
CA VAL A 21 3.81 1.02 10.39
C VAL A 21 4.92 0.21 11.07
N ALA A 22 5.33 0.58 12.28
CA ALA A 22 6.34 -0.17 13.05
C ALA A 22 5.88 -1.59 13.42
N GLN A 23 4.60 -1.75 13.80
CA GLN A 23 4.02 -3.08 14.07
C GLN A 23 3.96 -3.95 12.81
N VAL A 24 3.59 -3.37 11.67
CA VAL A 24 3.61 -4.07 10.37
C VAL A 24 5.03 -4.50 10.03
N ALA A 25 6.02 -3.60 10.15
CA ALA A 25 7.43 -3.90 9.91
C ALA A 25 7.93 -5.07 10.78
N ALA A 26 7.60 -5.08 12.08
CA ALA A 26 7.95 -6.18 12.97
C ALA A 26 7.36 -7.53 12.52
N CYS A 27 6.12 -7.55 12.02
CA CYS A 27 5.50 -8.75 11.46
C CYS A 27 6.22 -9.23 10.19
N LEU A 28 6.62 -8.29 9.33
CA LEU A 28 7.38 -8.57 8.11
C LEU A 28 8.78 -9.14 8.41
N GLN A 29 9.48 -8.58 9.39
CA GLN A 29 10.79 -9.08 9.85
C GLN A 29 10.68 -10.52 10.36
N ARG A 30 9.65 -10.82 11.15
CA ARG A 30 9.42 -12.17 11.66
C ARG A 30 9.11 -13.14 10.52
N LEU A 31 8.26 -12.75 9.57
CA LEU A 31 7.97 -13.55 8.38
C LEU A 31 9.25 -13.86 7.59
N MET A 32 10.09 -12.86 7.37
CA MET A 32 11.38 -13.00 6.68
C MET A 32 12.30 -14.03 7.36
N ALA A 33 12.40 -13.97 8.69
CA ALA A 33 13.20 -14.90 9.48
C ALA A 33 12.65 -16.34 9.42
N ASP A 34 11.34 -16.50 9.59
CA ASP A 34 10.68 -17.81 9.62
C ASP A 34 10.63 -18.48 8.23
N SER A 35 10.62 -17.69 7.15
CA SER A 35 10.46 -18.18 5.77
C SER A 35 11.74 -18.15 4.94
N ASN A 36 12.85 -17.62 5.47
CA ASN A 36 14.08 -17.35 4.73
C ASN A 36 13.83 -16.51 3.45
N ALA A 37 12.89 -15.57 3.49
CA ALA A 37 12.59 -14.69 2.35
C ALA A 37 13.72 -13.66 2.12
N SER A 38 13.71 -13.05 0.93
CA SER A 38 14.65 -11.99 0.52
C SER A 38 14.03 -10.59 0.59
N LEU A 39 12.71 -10.48 0.43
CA LEU A 39 11.92 -9.27 0.64
C LEU A 39 10.51 -9.65 1.14
N SER A 40 9.96 -8.86 2.06
CA SER A 40 8.54 -8.86 2.37
C SER A 40 8.03 -7.43 2.48
N MET A 41 6.82 -7.16 2.00
CA MET A 41 6.23 -5.82 2.06
C MET A 41 4.72 -5.85 2.08
N VAL A 42 4.13 -4.83 2.70
CA VAL A 42 2.69 -4.54 2.60
C VAL A 42 2.51 -3.34 1.69
N ILE A 43 1.64 -3.50 0.68
CA ILE A 43 1.27 -2.45 -0.26
C ILE A 43 -0.26 -2.24 -0.24
N ASP A 44 -0.70 -1.02 -0.56
CA ASP A 44 -2.12 -0.77 -0.86
C ASP A 44 -2.47 -1.09 -2.32
N ARG A 45 -3.75 -0.96 -2.70
CA ARG A 45 -4.24 -1.20 -4.07
C ARG A 45 -3.64 -0.29 -5.14
N SER A 46 -3.02 0.83 -4.77
CA SER A 46 -2.28 1.69 -5.71
C SER A 46 -0.82 1.30 -5.85
N GLY A 47 -0.35 0.34 -5.05
CA GLY A 47 1.03 -0.14 -5.02
C GLY A 47 1.95 0.69 -4.13
N ARG A 48 1.41 1.63 -3.35
CA ARG A 48 2.18 2.35 -2.34
C ARG A 48 2.58 1.41 -1.22
N VAL A 49 3.88 1.39 -0.94
CA VAL A 49 4.48 0.62 0.15
C VAL A 49 4.14 1.25 1.50
N ILE A 50 3.57 0.45 2.40
CA ILE A 50 3.28 0.84 3.78
C ILE A 50 4.48 0.52 4.67
N ALA A 51 5.02 -0.67 4.53
CA ALA A 51 6.26 -1.11 5.16
C ALA A 51 6.91 -2.20 4.28
N SER A 52 8.23 -2.30 4.35
CA SER A 52 9.00 -3.29 3.62
C SER A 52 10.26 -3.68 4.39
N GLU A 53 10.61 -4.95 4.34
CA GLU A 53 11.80 -5.52 4.97
C GLU A 53 12.54 -6.36 3.95
N SER A 54 13.83 -6.11 3.75
CA SER A 54 14.67 -6.86 2.82
C SER A 54 15.94 -7.36 3.50
N ARG A 55 16.42 -8.53 3.08
CA ARG A 55 17.65 -9.11 3.62
C ARG A 55 18.87 -8.25 3.31
N ASP A 56 18.93 -7.79 2.06
CA ASP A 56 19.97 -6.91 1.54
C ASP A 56 19.34 -5.61 1.05
N PRO A 57 20.10 -4.49 0.98
CA PRO A 57 19.61 -3.26 0.39
C PRO A 57 19.12 -3.49 -1.06
N ARG A 58 17.85 -3.18 -1.31
CA ARG A 58 17.21 -3.35 -2.62
C ARG A 58 16.66 -2.02 -3.12
N SER A 59 17.05 -1.63 -4.33
CA SER A 59 16.46 -0.49 -5.04
C SER A 59 15.15 -0.88 -5.73
N GLY A 60 14.31 0.10 -6.06
CA GLY A 60 13.09 -0.13 -6.86
C GLY A 60 11.94 -0.81 -6.12
N ILE A 61 11.96 -0.90 -4.78
CA ILE A 61 10.86 -1.50 -4.00
C ILE A 61 9.53 -0.76 -4.26
N ALA A 62 9.57 0.57 -4.41
CA ALA A 62 8.38 1.36 -4.73
C ALA A 62 7.80 1.00 -6.10
N ASP A 63 8.64 0.90 -7.12
CA ASP A 63 8.22 0.51 -8.48
C ASP A 63 7.65 -0.91 -8.49
N LEU A 64 8.28 -1.83 -7.75
CA LEU A 64 7.79 -3.20 -7.59
C LEU A 64 6.39 -3.23 -6.96
N GLY A 65 6.14 -2.40 -5.94
CA GLY A 65 4.80 -2.25 -5.34
C GLY A 65 3.75 -1.82 -6.35
N VAL A 66 4.05 -0.80 -7.17
CA VAL A 66 3.17 -0.30 -8.24
C VAL A 66 2.88 -1.41 -9.27
N LEU A 67 3.92 -2.09 -9.75
CA LEU A 67 3.78 -3.15 -10.75
C LEU A 67 2.97 -4.35 -10.23
N ILE A 68 3.18 -4.76 -8.99
CA ILE A 68 2.44 -5.86 -8.37
C ILE A 68 0.96 -5.48 -8.18
N ALA A 69 0.67 -4.25 -7.72
CA ALA A 69 -0.70 -3.78 -7.59
C ALA A 69 -1.42 -3.71 -8.95
N ALA A 70 -0.72 -3.28 -10.00
CA ALA A 70 -1.25 -3.28 -11.36
C ALA A 70 -1.54 -4.70 -11.87
N ALA A 71 -0.59 -5.63 -11.71
CA ALA A 71 -0.78 -7.04 -12.08
C ALA A 71 -1.95 -7.69 -11.32
N TYR A 72 -2.07 -7.40 -10.01
CA TYR A 72 -3.17 -7.88 -9.20
C TYR A 72 -4.53 -7.32 -9.66
N SER A 73 -4.58 -6.05 -10.05
CA SER A 73 -5.80 -5.43 -10.58
C SER A 73 -6.27 -6.09 -11.87
N SER A 74 -5.34 -6.47 -12.75
CA SER A 74 -5.66 -7.27 -13.94
C SER A 74 -6.18 -8.67 -13.58
N LEU A 75 -5.63 -9.31 -12.54
CA LEU A 75 -6.11 -10.60 -12.04
C LEU A 75 -7.53 -10.52 -11.45
N GLN A 76 -7.89 -9.40 -10.82
CA GLN A 76 -9.26 -9.16 -10.34
C GLN A 76 -10.26 -9.10 -11.50
N GLU A 77 -9.87 -8.52 -12.64
CA GLU A 77 -10.72 -8.54 -13.84
C GLU A 77 -10.90 -9.96 -14.40
N ILE A 78 -9.87 -10.80 -14.33
CA ILE A 78 -9.96 -12.22 -14.66
C ILE A 78 -10.92 -12.94 -13.70
N ALA A 79 -10.83 -12.71 -12.39
CA ALA A 79 -11.75 -13.29 -11.40
C ALA A 79 -13.21 -12.93 -11.71
N ARG A 80 -13.46 -11.66 -12.05
CA ARG A 80 -14.78 -11.17 -12.48
C ARG A 80 -15.32 -11.93 -13.69
N LEU A 81 -14.49 -12.15 -14.71
CA LEU A 81 -14.86 -12.90 -15.91
C LEU A 81 -15.17 -14.37 -15.60
N LEU A 82 -14.45 -14.97 -14.66
CA LEU A 82 -14.64 -16.34 -14.20
C LEU A 82 -15.79 -16.50 -13.18
N ARG A 83 -16.38 -15.39 -12.70
CA ARG A 83 -17.35 -15.35 -11.60
C ARG A 83 -16.79 -15.88 -10.28
N GLU A 84 -15.49 -15.70 -10.08
CA GLU A 84 -14.82 -15.92 -8.80
C GLU A 84 -14.86 -14.65 -7.96
N GLU A 85 -14.94 -14.78 -6.63
CA GLU A 85 -14.97 -13.60 -5.74
C GLU A 85 -13.64 -12.84 -5.76
N ASN A 86 -12.51 -13.54 -5.64
CA ASN A 86 -11.16 -13.02 -5.79
C ASN A 86 -10.11 -14.15 -5.78
N PHE A 87 -8.91 -13.83 -6.28
CA PHE A 87 -7.71 -14.62 -5.98
C PHE A 87 -7.08 -14.12 -4.68
N GLN A 88 -7.12 -14.95 -3.63
CA GLN A 88 -6.54 -14.64 -2.32
C GLN A 88 -5.02 -14.74 -2.30
N THR A 89 -4.49 -15.83 -2.88
CA THR A 89 -3.04 -16.07 -3.02
C THR A 89 -2.67 -16.17 -4.49
N ILE A 90 -1.62 -15.49 -4.90
CA ILE A 90 -1.03 -15.60 -6.24
C ILE A 90 0.45 -15.93 -6.10
N LEU A 91 0.93 -16.90 -6.88
CA LEU A 91 2.35 -17.24 -6.99
C LEU A 91 2.83 -16.89 -8.40
N HIS A 92 3.89 -16.10 -8.49
CA HIS A 92 4.67 -15.94 -9.70
C HIS A 92 5.99 -16.67 -9.52
N GLU A 93 6.31 -17.58 -10.44
CA GLU A 93 7.52 -18.40 -10.38
C GLU A 93 8.48 -18.00 -11.51
N GLY A 94 9.63 -17.44 -11.13
CA GLY A 94 10.75 -17.20 -12.01
C GLY A 94 11.85 -18.26 -11.82
N LEU A 95 12.93 -18.14 -12.59
CA LEU A 95 14.07 -19.06 -12.51
C LEU A 95 14.88 -18.94 -11.22
N ARG A 96 14.85 -17.77 -10.56
CA ARG A 96 15.65 -17.45 -9.37
C ARG A 96 14.86 -16.83 -8.23
N GLU A 97 13.78 -16.13 -8.55
CA GLU A 97 12.91 -15.53 -7.55
C GLU A 97 11.49 -15.99 -7.77
N ARG A 98 10.81 -16.24 -6.65
CA ARG A 98 9.38 -16.49 -6.59
C ARG A 98 8.73 -15.37 -5.80
N ILE A 99 7.51 -15.02 -6.19
CA ILE A 99 6.71 -13.98 -5.55
C ILE A 99 5.41 -14.60 -5.10
N VAL A 100 5.15 -14.59 -3.79
CA VAL A 100 3.82 -14.87 -3.24
C VAL A 100 3.17 -13.54 -2.86
N THR A 101 1.98 -13.31 -3.40
CA THR A 101 1.12 -12.19 -3.05
C THR A 101 -0.13 -12.74 -2.37
N GLU A 102 -0.42 -12.28 -1.15
CA GLU A 102 -1.60 -12.63 -0.36
C GLU A 102 -2.44 -11.38 -0.10
N THR A 103 -3.75 -11.46 -0.27
CA THR A 103 -4.65 -10.36 0.11
C THR A 103 -4.76 -10.22 1.62
N ILE A 104 -4.76 -8.98 2.11
CA ILE A 104 -5.17 -8.64 3.48
C ILE A 104 -6.44 -7.79 3.37
N ASP A 105 -7.58 -8.42 3.65
CA ASP A 105 -8.91 -7.87 3.45
C ASP A 105 -9.07 -7.30 2.01
N ALA A 106 -9.89 -6.24 1.88
CA ALA A 106 -10.15 -5.61 0.59
C ALA A 106 -9.08 -4.59 0.15
N ARG A 107 -8.20 -4.13 1.05
CA ARG A 107 -7.39 -2.91 0.83
C ARG A 107 -5.90 -3.15 0.59
N TRP A 108 -5.33 -4.24 1.11
CA TRP A 108 -3.89 -4.42 1.11
C TRP A 108 -3.46 -5.75 0.49
N LEU A 109 -2.21 -5.78 0.10
CA LEU A 109 -1.52 -6.96 -0.39
C LEU A 109 -0.25 -7.15 0.44
N LEU A 110 -0.04 -8.37 0.94
CA LEU A 110 1.23 -8.83 1.47
C LEU A 110 2.01 -9.50 0.34
N VAL A 111 3.21 -9.01 0.06
CA VAL A 111 4.10 -9.54 -0.96
C VAL A 111 5.32 -10.14 -0.29
N VAL A 112 5.74 -11.32 -0.74
CA VAL A 112 6.94 -12.01 -0.26
C VAL A 112 7.75 -12.53 -1.45
N LEU A 113 9.02 -12.16 -1.52
CA LEU A 113 10.00 -12.68 -2.47
C LEU A 113 10.92 -13.66 -1.77
N PHE A 114 11.20 -14.78 -2.42
CA PHE A 114 12.10 -15.81 -1.93
C PHE A 114 12.75 -16.54 -3.09
N ASP A 115 13.90 -17.16 -2.83
CA ASP A 115 14.67 -17.86 -3.84
C ASP A 115 14.06 -19.22 -4.22
N GLU A 116 14.65 -19.87 -5.21
CA GLU A 116 14.22 -21.17 -5.70
C GLU A 116 14.45 -22.32 -4.70
N GLN A 117 15.32 -22.12 -3.71
CA GLN A 117 15.74 -23.13 -2.74
C GLN A 117 14.74 -23.26 -1.58
N VAL A 118 13.99 -22.19 -1.29
CA VAL A 118 12.95 -22.17 -0.27
C VAL A 118 11.66 -22.87 -0.75
N GLN A 119 11.09 -23.70 0.12
CA GLN A 119 9.84 -24.43 -0.18
C GLN A 119 8.63 -23.50 -0.23
N VAL A 120 8.00 -23.42 -1.41
CA VAL A 120 6.80 -22.60 -1.66
C VAL A 120 5.68 -22.86 -0.65
N GLY A 121 5.44 -24.13 -0.30
CA GLY A 121 4.38 -24.51 0.65
C GLY A 121 4.56 -23.88 2.04
N LEU A 122 5.79 -23.86 2.55
CA LEU A 122 6.11 -23.23 3.83
C LEU A 122 5.86 -21.72 3.77
N VAL A 123 6.37 -21.06 2.74
CA VAL A 123 6.20 -19.60 2.57
C VAL A 123 4.71 -19.26 2.51
N ARG A 124 3.91 -19.99 1.73
CA ARG A 124 2.46 -19.74 1.65
C ARG A 124 1.75 -19.85 3.00
N VAL A 125 2.09 -20.86 3.80
CA VAL A 125 1.49 -21.03 5.15
C VAL A 125 1.86 -19.87 6.06
N LEU A 126 3.14 -19.46 6.06
CA LEU A 126 3.61 -18.35 6.88
C LEU A 126 3.01 -17.02 6.41
N THR A 127 3.00 -16.74 5.12
CA THR A 127 2.39 -15.54 4.53
C THR A 127 0.92 -15.42 4.91
N ARG A 128 0.14 -16.50 4.79
CA ARG A 128 -1.29 -16.48 5.14
C ARG A 128 -1.52 -16.20 6.63
N ARG A 129 -0.72 -16.80 7.53
CA ARG A 129 -0.79 -16.53 8.98
C ARG A 129 -0.42 -15.08 9.31
N THR A 130 0.62 -14.57 8.66
CA THR A 130 1.04 -13.17 8.82
C THR A 130 -0.04 -12.23 8.28
N ALA A 131 -0.68 -12.53 7.15
CA ALA A 131 -1.77 -11.74 6.60
C ALA A 131 -2.94 -11.61 7.58
N SER A 132 -3.34 -12.70 8.28
CA SER A 132 -4.37 -12.63 9.33
C SER A 132 -3.97 -11.75 10.52
N THR A 133 -2.69 -11.76 10.89
CA THR A 133 -2.18 -10.90 11.97
C THR A 133 -2.17 -9.43 11.55
N LEU A 134 -1.73 -9.16 10.32
CA LEU A 134 -1.69 -7.83 9.72
C LEU A 134 -3.11 -7.25 9.53
N ALA A 135 -4.10 -8.07 9.20
CA ALA A 135 -5.50 -7.66 9.11
C ALA A 135 -5.95 -7.01 10.42
N ALA A 136 -5.68 -7.64 11.57
CA ALA A 136 -6.04 -7.10 12.88
C ALA A 136 -5.35 -5.75 13.18
N ILE A 137 -4.07 -5.59 12.80
CA ILE A 137 -3.32 -4.34 13.01
C ILE A 137 -3.89 -3.21 12.14
N LEU A 138 -4.18 -3.53 10.87
CA LEU A 138 -4.60 -2.56 9.86
C LEU A 138 -6.10 -2.20 9.96
N ASP A 139 -6.96 -3.11 10.43
CA ASP A 139 -8.38 -2.86 10.64
C ASP A 139 -8.62 -1.74 11.67
N LEU A 140 -7.81 -1.70 12.73
CA LEU A 140 -7.84 -0.62 13.73
C LEU A 140 -7.61 0.77 13.12
N GLN A 141 -6.93 0.84 11.97
CA GLN A 141 -6.65 2.09 11.28
C GLN A 141 -7.79 2.51 10.34
N GLN A 142 -8.72 1.61 10.00
CA GLN A 142 -9.80 1.89 9.07
C GLN A 142 -10.96 2.68 9.69
N GLN A 143 -10.96 2.87 11.01
CA GLN A 143 -11.98 3.68 11.67
C GLN A 143 -11.68 5.18 11.44
N PRO A 144 -12.67 5.98 11.01
CA PRO A 144 -12.47 7.41 10.84
C PRO A 144 -12.02 7.98 12.20
N PRO A 145 -10.89 8.70 12.26
CA PRO A 145 -10.40 9.22 13.51
C PRO A 145 -11.48 10.10 14.12
N LYS A 146 -11.88 9.82 15.36
CA LYS A 146 -12.81 10.63 16.15
C LYS A 146 -12.14 11.95 16.54
N PHE A 147 -11.81 12.78 15.56
CA PHE A 147 -11.30 14.12 15.80
C PHE A 147 -12.43 14.99 16.32
N SER A 148 -12.17 15.69 17.42
CA SER A 148 -13.03 16.79 17.85
C SER A 148 -13.05 17.87 16.75
N ARG A 149 -14.23 18.46 16.50
CA ARG A 149 -14.41 19.52 15.48
C ARG A 149 -13.39 20.66 15.63
N GLN A 150 -12.94 20.93 16.85
CA GLN A 150 -11.95 21.97 17.16
C GLN A 150 -10.54 21.63 16.67
N ARG A 151 -10.06 20.40 16.89
CA ARG A 151 -8.75 19.96 16.41
C ARG A 151 -8.71 19.91 14.88
N GLN A 152 -9.82 19.56 14.23
CA GLN A 152 -9.94 19.57 12.77
C GLN A 152 -9.84 20.99 12.18
N LYS A 153 -10.46 21.99 12.83
CA LYS A 153 -10.36 23.40 12.42
C LYS A 153 -8.94 23.95 12.57
N GLN A 154 -8.24 23.58 13.63
CA GLN A 154 -6.84 23.98 13.85
C GLN A 154 -5.90 23.37 12.80
N PHE A 155 -6.04 22.07 12.53
CA PHE A 155 -5.21 21.39 11.52
C PHE A 155 -5.39 21.99 10.12
N ARG A 156 -6.63 22.30 9.71
CA ARG A 156 -6.89 22.93 8.40
C ARG A 156 -6.25 24.31 8.26
N ARG A 157 -6.23 25.11 9.34
CA ARG A 157 -5.57 26.43 9.33
C ARG A 157 -4.05 26.28 9.20
N ALA A 158 -3.43 25.44 10.04
CA ALA A 158 -1.99 25.22 9.97
C ALA A 158 -1.53 24.66 8.61
N ALA A 159 -2.32 23.77 8.01
CA ALA A 159 -2.06 23.25 6.66
C ALA A 159 -2.15 24.35 5.60
N GLN A 160 -3.15 25.24 5.67
CA GLN A 160 -3.29 26.37 4.75
C GLN A 160 -2.09 27.32 4.85
N ASP A 161 -1.70 27.69 6.07
CA ASP A 161 -0.56 28.59 6.31
C ASP A 161 0.75 27.99 5.74
N THR A 162 0.90 26.66 5.85
CA THR A 162 2.07 25.95 5.30
C THR A 162 2.04 25.89 3.78
N ILE A 163 0.87 25.67 3.16
CA ILE A 163 0.72 25.71 1.70
C ILE A 163 1.07 27.10 1.17
N ASP A 164 0.55 28.15 1.80
CA ASP A 164 0.82 29.53 1.41
C ASP A 164 2.30 29.88 1.57
N LEU A 165 3.01 29.30 2.56
CA LEU A 165 4.46 29.46 2.72
C LEU A 165 5.27 28.75 1.61
N ILE A 166 4.86 27.55 1.20
CA ILE A 166 5.59 26.75 0.20
C ILE A 166 5.32 27.26 -1.22
N PHE A 167 4.10 27.73 -1.50
CA PHE A 167 3.64 28.04 -2.86
C PHE A 167 3.20 29.50 -3.07
N GLY A 168 3.10 30.32 -2.03
CA GLY A 168 2.55 31.68 -2.11
C GLY A 168 3.53 32.77 -2.57
N LYS A 169 4.68 32.40 -3.14
CA LYS A 169 5.69 33.38 -3.61
C LYS A 169 6.05 33.15 -5.08
N ASP A 170 5.26 33.71 -5.98
CA ASP A 170 5.73 34.20 -7.28
C ASP A 170 5.90 35.73 -7.18
N PRO A 171 7.11 36.25 -6.92
CA PRO A 171 7.44 37.62 -7.23
C PRO A 171 7.95 37.66 -8.68
N GLU A 172 7.24 38.41 -9.52
CA GLU A 172 7.67 38.85 -10.86
C GLU A 172 7.50 37.84 -12.00
N GLY A 173 6.33 37.92 -12.65
CA GLY A 173 6.26 37.67 -14.10
C GLY A 173 7.13 38.71 -14.84
N PRO A 174 7.68 38.38 -16.02
CA PRO A 174 8.63 39.24 -16.70
C PRO A 174 7.99 40.59 -16.97
N ASP A 175 8.68 41.63 -16.50
CA ASP A 175 8.37 43.03 -16.73
C ASP A 175 8.08 43.24 -18.22
N ARG A 176 6.81 43.47 -18.54
CA ARG A 176 6.44 44.04 -19.85
C ARG A 176 6.70 45.53 -19.74
N GLU A 177 7.97 45.90 -19.87
CA GLU A 177 8.32 47.27 -20.19
C GLU A 177 7.62 47.65 -21.49
N ARG A 178 6.75 48.64 -21.35
CA ARG A 178 6.16 49.40 -22.44
C ARG A 178 7.30 50.11 -23.17
N THR A 179 7.56 49.71 -24.41
CA THR A 179 7.81 50.65 -25.53
C THR A 179 7.62 49.94 -26.86
#